data_AF-A0A2N1QZH1-F1
#
_entry.id   AF-A0A2N1QZH1-F1
#
_cell.length_a   1.000
_cell.length_b   1.000
_cell.length_c   1.000
_cell.angle_alpha   90.00
_cell.angle_beta   90.00
_cell.angle_gamma   90.00
#
_symmetry.space_group_name_H-M   'P 1'
#
loop_
_entity.id
_entity.type
_entity.pdbx_description
1 polymer ?
#
loop_
_entity_poly.entity_id
_entity_poly.type
_entity_poly.pdbx_seq_one_letter_code
_entity_poly.pdbx_strand_id
1 'polypeptide(L)'
;MKGKRLLLTAAVLVAVMFSSCVFAVKGDVYMGYGWDASLAGFYDSNPSIPSFMDIKADQYYYSRTGKYYGYYTWQDYYFPGIEASYYFEYELKADYATVDDPYGPYDAYFYLYLSSSGPVYYSPSYSRSLDGGQSGGKVVAASGTSAISTSKIDRDNLGEPDGVLEKSQGGYTMHLEYWKIE
;
A
#
# COMPACT_ATOMS: atom_id res chain seq x y z
N MET A 1 -41.34 36.52 -28.28
CA MET A 1 -39.88 36.19 -28.29
C MET A 1 -39.17 36.22 -26.93
N LYS A 2 -39.73 36.82 -25.86
CA LYS A 2 -39.06 36.92 -24.54
C LYS A 2 -38.96 35.58 -23.76
N GLY A 3 -39.92 34.67 -23.92
CA GLY A 3 -39.95 33.39 -23.18
C GLY A 3 -38.88 32.36 -23.58
N LYS A 4 -38.43 32.35 -24.85
CA LYS A 4 -37.38 31.42 -25.32
C LYS A 4 -35.99 31.74 -24.75
N ARG A 5 -35.73 33.02 -24.44
CA ARG A 5 -34.46 33.45 -23.85
C ARG A 5 -34.33 33.04 -22.38
N LEU A 6 -35.44 33.05 -21.62
CA LEU A 6 -35.45 32.67 -20.20
C LEU A 6 -35.21 31.17 -19.99
N LEU A 7 -35.79 30.33 -20.87
CA LEU A 7 -35.62 28.88 -20.86
C LEU A 7 -34.17 28.44 -21.16
N LEU A 8 -33.49 29.14 -22.09
CA LEU A 8 -32.09 28.86 -22.41
C LEU A 8 -31.15 29.16 -21.24
N THR A 9 -31.37 30.27 -20.54
CA THR A 9 -30.53 30.65 -19.40
C THR A 9 -30.67 29.67 -18.23
N ALA A 10 -31.90 29.19 -17.97
CA ALA A 10 -32.14 28.19 -16.92
C ALA A 10 -31.49 26.84 -17.26
N ALA A 11 -31.56 26.39 -18.52
CA ALA A 11 -30.93 25.14 -18.95
C ALA A 11 -29.39 25.18 -18.83
N VAL A 12 -28.77 26.32 -19.15
CA VAL A 12 -27.31 26.51 -19.00
C VAL A 12 -26.91 26.52 -17.52
N LEU A 13 -27.67 27.19 -16.64
CA LEU A 13 -27.39 27.20 -15.20
C LEU A 13 -27.51 25.81 -14.58
N VAL A 14 -28.51 25.03 -14.98
CA VAL A 14 -28.65 23.63 -14.55
C VAL A 14 -27.49 22.79 -15.08
N ALA A 15 -27.10 22.94 -16.35
CA ALA A 15 -25.95 22.22 -16.92
C ALA A 15 -24.63 22.57 -16.22
N VAL A 16 -24.41 23.84 -15.84
CA VAL A 16 -23.23 24.26 -15.08
C VAL A 16 -23.23 23.68 -13.67
N MET A 17 -24.36 23.67 -12.97
CA MET A 17 -24.46 23.06 -11.62
C MET A 17 -24.28 21.53 -11.65
N PHE A 18 -24.71 20.84 -12.70
CA PHE A 18 -24.45 19.40 -12.87
C PHE A 18 -23.03 19.11 -13.36
N SER A 19 -22.40 20.01 -14.12
CA SER A 19 -21.01 19.84 -14.57
C SER A 19 -19.98 19.94 -13.44
N SER A 20 -20.31 20.62 -12.34
CA SER A 20 -19.44 20.75 -11.16
C SER A 20 -19.46 19.55 -10.21
N CYS A 21 -20.27 18.51 -10.48
CA CYS A 21 -20.46 17.37 -9.58
C CYS A 21 -19.78 16.07 -10.05
N VAL A 22 -18.82 16.13 -10.99
CA VAL A 22 -18.14 14.95 -11.53
C VAL A 22 -16.62 15.15 -11.54
N PHE A 23 -16.05 15.48 -10.39
CA PHE A 23 -14.65 15.17 -10.13
C PHE A 23 -14.63 13.88 -9.30
N ALA A 24 -14.60 12.74 -9.97
CA ALA A 24 -14.35 11.46 -9.32
C ALA A 24 -12.94 11.53 -8.71
N VAL A 25 -12.86 11.73 -7.40
CA VAL A 25 -11.60 11.68 -6.66
C VAL A 25 -11.18 10.22 -6.66
N LYS A 26 -10.06 9.92 -7.33
CA LYS A 26 -9.44 8.60 -7.28
C LYS A 26 -9.04 8.33 -5.82
N GLY A 27 -9.53 7.24 -5.25
CA GLY A 27 -9.16 6.82 -3.89
C GLY A 27 -7.68 6.46 -3.81
N ASP A 28 -7.11 6.59 -2.62
CA ASP A 28 -5.71 6.38 -2.33
C ASP A 28 -5.45 4.93 -1.88
N VAL A 29 -4.24 4.41 -2.10
CA VAL A 29 -3.83 3.09 -1.58
C VAL A 29 -2.96 3.30 -0.36
N TYR A 30 -3.10 2.41 0.62
CA TYR A 30 -2.33 2.45 1.86
C TYR A 30 -1.81 1.06 2.22
N MET A 31 -0.58 1.04 2.74
CA MET A 31 0.10 -0.16 3.23
C MET A 31 0.29 -0.08 4.74
N GLY A 32 -0.08 -1.13 5.44
CA GLY A 32 0.22 -1.32 6.86
C GLY A 32 0.97 -2.63 7.09
N TYR A 33 1.69 -2.67 8.21
CA TYR A 33 2.51 -3.83 8.59
C TYR A 33 2.27 -4.20 10.04
N GLY A 34 2.35 -5.49 10.34
CA GLY A 34 2.30 -6.03 11.70
C GLY A 34 3.27 -7.19 11.89
N TRP A 35 3.68 -7.41 13.13
CA TRP A 35 4.57 -8.48 13.54
C TRP A 35 4.40 -8.77 15.03
N ASP A 36 4.75 -9.99 15.45
CA ASP A 36 4.96 -10.27 16.88
C ASP A 36 6.29 -9.66 17.36
N ALA A 37 6.51 -9.59 18.67
CA ALA A 37 7.71 -9.01 19.32
C ALA A 37 9.09 -9.57 18.88
N SER A 38 9.09 -10.49 17.92
CA SER A 38 10.21 -11.22 17.33
C SER A 38 10.77 -10.58 16.05
N LEU A 39 10.30 -9.41 15.60
CA LEU A 39 10.87 -8.78 14.39
C LEU A 39 12.19 -8.07 14.70
N ALA A 40 13.29 -8.52 14.09
CA ALA A 40 14.64 -7.99 14.31
C ALA A 40 15.04 -6.93 13.28
N GLY A 41 14.45 -6.97 12.08
CA GLY A 41 14.71 -6.00 11.02
C GLY A 41 13.62 -5.99 9.96
N PHE A 42 13.44 -4.83 9.32
CA PHE A 42 12.51 -4.63 8.22
C PHE A 42 13.01 -3.53 7.29
N TYR A 43 12.68 -3.67 6.01
CA TYR A 43 12.86 -2.63 5.01
C TYR A 43 11.80 -2.77 3.92
N ASP A 44 11.32 -1.63 3.44
CA ASP A 44 10.47 -1.53 2.26
C ASP A 44 11.00 -0.40 1.37
N SER A 45 11.09 -0.66 0.06
CA SER A 45 11.54 0.32 -0.94
C SER A 45 10.48 1.37 -1.29
N ASN A 46 9.24 1.21 -0.81
CA ASN A 46 8.21 2.22 -0.97
C ASN A 46 8.57 3.49 -0.17
N PRO A 47 8.77 4.64 -0.83
CA PRO A 47 9.34 5.84 -0.21
C PRO A 47 8.42 6.49 0.84
N SER A 48 7.15 6.09 0.90
CA SER A 48 6.23 6.55 1.93
C SER A 48 6.26 5.72 3.21
N ILE A 49 6.87 4.53 3.16
CA ILE A 49 7.03 3.69 4.34
C ILE A 49 8.22 4.23 5.14
N PRO A 50 8.04 4.57 6.42
CA PRO A 50 9.12 5.08 7.23
C PRO A 50 10.12 3.98 7.54
N SER A 51 11.24 4.36 8.16
CA SER A 51 12.24 3.38 8.56
C SER A 51 11.66 2.38 9.56
N PHE A 52 12.23 1.17 9.65
CA PHE A 52 11.75 0.13 10.57
C PHE A 52 11.54 0.62 12.01
N MET A 53 12.43 1.49 12.51
CA MET A 53 12.35 2.05 13.86
C MET A 53 11.13 2.95 14.08
N ASP A 54 10.55 3.47 12.99
CA ASP A 54 9.46 4.44 12.99
C ASP A 54 8.13 3.84 12.50
N ILE A 55 8.15 2.62 11.95
CA ILE A 55 6.92 1.91 11.61
C ILE A 55 6.23 1.50 12.90
N LYS A 56 4.98 1.91 13.04
CA LYS A 56 4.12 1.46 14.12
C LYS A 56 3.25 0.34 13.60
N ALA A 57 3.17 -0.74 14.37
CA ALA A 57 2.15 -1.75 14.16
C ALA A 57 0.78 -1.04 14.07
N ASP A 58 -0.11 -1.58 13.23
CA ASP A 58 -1.49 -1.12 13.10
C ASP A 58 -1.68 0.25 12.41
N GLN A 59 -0.59 0.85 11.92
CA GLN A 59 -0.59 2.11 11.19
C GLN A 59 -0.52 1.89 9.66
N TYR A 60 -1.26 2.70 8.92
CA TYR A 60 -1.28 2.67 7.46
C TYR A 60 -0.57 3.91 6.88
N TYR A 61 0.22 3.67 5.84
CA TYR A 61 1.04 4.65 5.15
C TYR A 61 0.63 4.74 3.69
N TYR A 62 0.52 5.96 3.16
CA TYR A 62 0.12 6.19 1.78
C TYR A 62 1.06 5.47 0.81
N SER A 63 0.54 4.79 -0.20
CA SER A 63 1.33 4.01 -1.15
C SER A 63 0.84 4.27 -2.57
N ARG A 64 1.76 4.57 -3.49
CA ARG A 64 1.40 4.72 -4.90
C ARG A 64 1.33 3.36 -5.57
N THR A 65 0.52 3.24 -6.62
CA THR A 65 0.61 2.08 -7.54
C THR A 65 2.03 1.96 -8.09
N GLY A 66 2.53 0.74 -8.18
CA GLY A 66 3.92 0.48 -8.58
C GLY A 66 4.42 -0.86 -8.05
N LYS A 67 5.67 -1.16 -8.36
CA LYS A 67 6.40 -2.34 -7.86
C LYS A 67 7.39 -1.90 -6.79
N TYR A 68 7.40 -2.62 -5.68
CA TYR A 68 8.30 -2.42 -4.57
C TYR A 68 8.83 -3.76 -4.11
N TYR A 69 9.99 -3.73 -3.49
CA TYR A 69 10.58 -4.86 -2.77
C TYR A 69 10.86 -4.49 -1.32
N GLY A 70 11.03 -5.50 -0.49
CA GLY A 70 11.41 -5.36 0.90
C GLY A 70 12.06 -6.63 1.43
N TYR A 71 12.55 -6.55 2.66
CA TYR A 71 13.06 -7.70 3.38
C TYR A 71 12.73 -7.58 4.86
N TYR A 72 12.64 -8.71 5.54
CA TYR A 72 12.52 -8.73 6.99
C TYR A 72 13.21 -9.93 7.61
N THR A 73 13.62 -9.77 8.86
CA THR A 73 14.22 -10.84 9.66
C THR A 73 13.39 -11.04 10.91
N TRP A 74 12.87 -12.25 11.07
CA TRP A 74 12.16 -12.72 12.25
C TRP A 74 13.12 -13.52 13.13
N GLN A 75 13.17 -13.21 14.41
CA GLN A 75 14.03 -13.84 15.41
C GLN A 75 13.22 -14.15 16.67
N ASP A 76 13.13 -15.43 17.04
CA ASP A 76 12.40 -15.83 18.25
C ASP A 76 13.07 -15.26 19.50
N TYR A 77 12.36 -14.41 20.23
CA TYR A 77 12.85 -13.79 21.45
C TYR A 77 13.06 -14.80 22.59
N TYR A 78 12.23 -15.84 22.67
CA TYR A 78 12.30 -16.86 23.71
C TYR A 78 13.29 -17.99 23.37
N PHE A 79 13.51 -18.24 22.07
CA PHE A 79 14.40 -19.28 21.58
C PHE A 79 15.53 -18.68 20.71
N PRO A 80 16.56 -18.08 21.34
CA PRO A 80 17.70 -17.52 20.60
C PRO A 80 18.36 -18.60 19.73
N GLY A 81 18.39 -18.36 18.41
CA GLY A 81 18.89 -19.28 17.40
C GLY A 81 17.85 -19.71 16.37
N ILE A 82 16.56 -19.40 16.57
CA ILE A 82 15.54 -19.51 15.52
C ILE A 82 15.43 -18.16 14.81
N GLU A 83 15.97 -18.11 13.60
CA GLU A 83 15.93 -16.95 12.71
C GLU A 83 15.35 -17.37 11.36
N ALA A 84 14.52 -16.51 10.77
CA ALA A 84 14.07 -16.63 9.40
C ALA A 84 14.12 -15.25 8.74
N SER A 85 14.85 -15.16 7.64
CA SER A 85 14.90 -13.97 6.82
C SER A 85 14.07 -14.19 5.55
N TYR A 86 13.39 -13.15 5.11
CA TYR A 86 12.56 -13.18 3.91
C TYR A 86 12.83 -11.96 3.05
N TYR A 87 12.90 -12.17 1.74
CA TYR A 87 12.78 -11.14 0.71
C TYR A 87 11.37 -11.22 0.13
N PHE A 88 10.78 -10.08 -0.17
CA PHE A 88 9.48 -10.03 -0.82
C PHE A 88 9.42 -8.92 -1.86
N GLU A 89 8.62 -9.14 -2.88
CA GLU A 89 8.23 -8.14 -3.86
C GLU A 89 6.73 -8.02 -3.90
N TYR A 90 6.21 -6.79 -4.03
CA TYR A 90 4.79 -6.58 -4.23
C TYR A 90 4.51 -5.53 -5.31
N GLU A 91 3.42 -5.74 -6.03
CA GLU A 91 2.92 -4.86 -7.06
C GLU A 91 1.52 -4.37 -6.71
N LEU A 92 1.37 -3.06 -6.54
CA LEU A 92 0.08 -2.39 -6.35
C LEU A 92 -0.46 -1.89 -7.70
N LYS A 93 -1.58 -2.45 -8.15
CA LYS A 93 -2.27 -2.08 -9.39
C LYS A 93 -3.65 -1.52 -9.09
N ALA A 94 -4.08 -0.55 -9.90
CA ALA A 94 -5.50 -0.19 -9.98
C ALA A 94 -6.17 -1.12 -11.01
N ASP A 95 -7.24 -1.80 -10.59
CA ASP A 95 -7.96 -2.78 -11.43
C ASP A 95 -8.79 -2.08 -12.51
N TYR A 96 -9.22 -0.84 -12.24
CA TYR A 96 -10.06 -0.04 -13.13
C TYR A 96 -9.31 1.23 -13.56
N ALA A 97 -8.61 1.16 -14.69
CA ALA A 97 -7.94 2.31 -15.31
C ALA A 97 -8.82 3.05 -16.33
N THR A 98 -10.15 2.88 -16.31
CA THR A 98 -11.05 3.66 -17.16
C THR A 98 -11.40 4.96 -16.46
N VAL A 99 -11.03 6.08 -17.08
CA VAL A 99 -11.19 7.48 -16.63
C VAL A 99 -12.68 7.85 -16.36
N ASP A 100 -13.61 7.00 -16.79
CA ASP A 100 -15.05 7.26 -16.82
C ASP A 100 -15.88 6.49 -15.77
N ASP A 101 -15.27 5.78 -14.81
CA ASP A 101 -16.06 5.20 -13.70
C ASP A 101 -16.40 6.29 -12.66
N PRO A 102 -17.67 6.71 -12.52
CA PRO A 102 -18.07 7.69 -11.51
C PRO A 102 -17.91 7.17 -10.07
N TYR A 103 -17.66 5.87 -9.89
CA TYR A 103 -17.32 5.22 -8.63
C TYR A 103 -15.84 4.84 -8.56
N GLY A 104 -14.96 5.59 -9.26
CA GLY A 104 -13.52 5.37 -9.33
C GLY A 104 -12.91 4.86 -8.02
N PRO A 105 -11.81 4.08 -8.09
CA PRO A 105 -11.47 3.13 -7.05
C PRO A 105 -11.47 3.78 -5.66
N TYR A 106 -12.18 3.17 -4.71
CA TYR A 106 -12.23 3.63 -3.33
C TYR A 106 -10.87 3.44 -2.65
N ASP A 107 -10.65 4.13 -1.53
CA ASP A 107 -9.43 3.93 -0.75
C ASP A 107 -9.21 2.44 -0.42
N ALA A 108 -8.02 1.93 -0.74
CA ALA A 108 -7.63 0.56 -0.48
C ALA A 108 -6.58 0.49 0.62
N TYR A 109 -6.70 -0.52 1.48
CA TYR A 109 -5.89 -0.68 2.67
C TYR A 109 -5.40 -2.12 2.72
N PHE A 110 -4.13 -2.32 2.39
CA PHE A 110 -3.48 -3.62 2.45
C PHE A 110 -2.67 -3.72 3.74
N TYR A 111 -2.76 -4.85 4.43
CA TYR A 111 -2.04 -5.09 5.66
C TYR A 111 -1.29 -6.41 5.56
N LEU A 112 0.04 -6.33 5.70
CA LEU A 112 0.93 -7.48 5.67
C LEU A 112 1.38 -7.80 7.09
N TYR A 113 1.13 -9.03 7.51
CA TYR A 113 1.65 -9.55 8.76
C TYR A 113 2.91 -10.37 8.48
N LEU A 114 4.03 -10.00 9.11
CA LEU A 114 5.36 -10.55 8.89
C LEU A 114 5.62 -11.68 9.89
N SER A 115 5.42 -12.92 9.46
CA SER A 115 5.50 -14.10 10.33
C SER A 115 6.79 -14.90 10.14
N SER A 116 7.09 -15.79 11.08
CA SER A 116 8.20 -16.75 10.99
C SER A 116 8.09 -17.74 9.82
N SER A 117 6.89 -17.93 9.27
CA SER A 117 6.62 -18.81 8.13
C SER A 117 6.52 -18.08 6.78
N GLY A 118 6.67 -16.76 6.78
CA GLY A 118 6.51 -15.91 5.60
C GLY A 118 5.48 -14.79 5.82
N PRO A 119 5.42 -13.79 4.92
CA PRO A 119 4.41 -12.75 4.98
C PRO A 119 3.02 -13.35 4.72
N VAL A 120 1.99 -12.80 5.35
CA VAL A 120 0.60 -13.18 5.11
C VAL A 120 -0.30 -11.96 5.07
N TYR A 121 -1.40 -12.06 4.31
CA TYR A 121 -2.45 -11.07 4.38
C TYR A 121 -3.19 -11.17 5.70
N TYR A 122 -3.28 -10.05 6.40
CA TYR A 122 -4.11 -9.94 7.60
C TYR A 122 -5.16 -8.85 7.40
N SER A 123 -6.29 -9.02 8.06
CA SER A 123 -7.38 -8.04 8.07
C SER A 123 -7.68 -7.73 9.54
N PRO A 124 -7.03 -6.72 10.12
CA PRO A 124 -7.23 -6.41 11.53
C PRO A 124 -8.69 -6.04 11.83
N SER A 125 -9.16 -6.42 13.02
CA SER A 125 -10.52 -6.17 13.49
C SER A 125 -10.72 -4.79 14.12
N TYR A 126 -9.64 -4.04 14.39
CA TYR A 126 -9.66 -2.72 15.00
C TYR A 126 -9.70 -1.58 13.96
N SER A 127 -9.99 -0.35 14.41
CA SER A 127 -10.08 0.82 13.54
C SER A 127 -8.73 1.19 12.94
N ARG A 128 -8.71 1.45 11.62
CA ARG A 128 -7.50 1.84 10.88
C ARG A 128 -7.02 3.21 11.35
N SER A 129 -5.75 3.31 11.72
CA SER A 129 -5.09 4.58 12.00
C SER A 129 -4.24 4.97 10.79
N LEU A 130 -4.53 6.13 10.20
CA LEU A 130 -3.68 6.75 9.20
C LEU A 130 -2.58 7.55 9.91
N ASP A 131 -1.37 7.59 9.35
CA ASP A 131 -0.37 8.55 9.84
C ASP A 131 -0.92 9.97 9.75
N GLY A 132 -0.76 10.75 10.82
CA GLY A 132 -1.45 12.01 11.09
C GLY A 132 -1.12 13.14 10.12
N GLY A 133 -1.60 13.04 8.88
CA GLY A 133 -1.43 14.04 7.82
C GLY A 133 -1.25 13.50 6.41
N GLN A 134 -1.21 12.17 6.20
CA GLN A 134 -1.10 11.58 4.85
C GLN A 134 -2.49 11.29 4.25
N SER A 135 -3.28 12.33 4.00
CA SER A 135 -4.29 12.29 2.94
C SER A 135 -3.88 13.25 1.83
N GLY A 136 -3.89 12.82 0.58
CA GLY A 136 -3.55 13.70 -0.55
C GLY A 136 -2.06 13.82 -0.88
N GLY A 137 -1.34 12.70 -1.01
CA GLY A 137 -0.14 12.61 -1.86
C GLY A 137 1.15 13.26 -1.36
N LYS A 138 1.23 13.79 -0.14
CA LYS A 138 2.50 14.24 0.46
C LYS A 138 3.25 13.08 1.09
N VAL A 139 4.23 12.57 0.34
CA VAL A 139 5.28 11.66 0.83
C VAL A 139 6.09 12.40 1.88
N VAL A 140 6.04 11.93 3.13
CA VAL A 140 6.99 12.37 4.17
C VAL A 140 8.25 11.55 3.93
N ALA A 141 9.29 12.18 3.38
CA ALA A 141 10.55 11.49 3.09
C ALA A 141 11.12 10.89 4.39
N ALA A 142 11.20 9.57 4.46
CA ALA A 142 11.84 8.87 5.56
C ALA A 142 13.36 9.12 5.51
N SER A 143 13.87 9.89 6.47
CA SER A 143 15.31 10.10 6.63
C SER A 143 15.95 8.88 7.30
N GLY A 144 16.49 7.99 6.46
CA GLY A 144 17.67 7.15 6.69
C GLY A 144 17.77 6.32 7.97
N THR A 145 17.79 5.00 7.80
CA THR A 145 18.50 4.10 8.73
C THR A 145 19.09 2.93 7.96
N SER A 146 20.28 2.52 8.42
CA SER A 146 21.20 1.58 7.78
C SER A 146 20.51 0.33 7.25
N ALA A 147 20.43 0.26 5.92
CA ALA A 147 20.12 -0.95 5.21
C ALA A 147 21.09 -2.06 5.64
N ILE A 148 20.58 -3.28 5.79
CA ILE A 148 21.41 -4.46 5.49
C ILE A 148 21.96 -4.18 4.09
N SER A 149 23.28 -4.14 3.95
CA SER A 149 23.97 -3.76 2.72
C SER A 149 23.24 -4.32 1.50
N THR A 150 22.52 -3.46 0.78
CA THR A 150 21.66 -3.73 -0.39
C THR A 150 22.41 -4.32 -1.59
N SER A 151 23.67 -4.70 -1.40
CA SER A 151 24.55 -5.14 -2.47
C SER A 151 24.39 -6.60 -2.87
N LYS A 152 23.42 -7.38 -2.34
CA LYS A 152 23.47 -8.84 -2.60
C LYS A 152 22.19 -9.68 -2.55
N ILE A 153 20.99 -9.13 -2.70
CA ILE A 153 19.84 -9.96 -3.08
C ILE A 153 19.60 -9.72 -4.57
N ASP A 154 20.32 -10.48 -5.39
CA ASP A 154 20.13 -10.49 -6.83
C ASP A 154 18.92 -11.39 -7.12
N ARG A 155 17.80 -10.78 -7.53
CA ARG A 155 16.55 -11.47 -7.86
C ARG A 155 16.79 -12.63 -8.84
N ASP A 156 17.74 -12.47 -9.75
CA ASP A 156 18.06 -13.48 -10.76
C ASP A 156 18.58 -14.79 -10.15
N ASN A 157 19.00 -14.78 -8.87
CA ASN A 157 19.50 -15.94 -8.14
C ASN A 157 18.52 -16.51 -7.10
N LEU A 158 17.32 -15.95 -6.93
CA LEU A 158 16.37 -16.41 -5.91
C LEU A 158 15.52 -17.62 -6.36
N GLY A 159 15.44 -17.90 -7.65
CA GLY A 159 14.59 -18.97 -8.18
C GLY A 159 13.08 -18.69 -8.03
N GLU A 160 12.28 -19.75 -7.98
CA GLU A 160 10.82 -19.64 -7.80
C GLU A 160 10.47 -19.16 -6.39
N PRO A 161 9.43 -18.32 -6.21
CA PRO A 161 9.01 -17.86 -4.90
C PRO A 161 8.51 -19.02 -4.03
N ASP A 162 8.81 -18.94 -2.72
CA ASP A 162 8.27 -19.86 -1.72
C ASP A 162 6.76 -19.68 -1.55
N GLY A 163 6.26 -18.47 -1.84
CA GLY A 163 4.83 -18.22 -1.86
C GLY A 163 4.41 -16.99 -2.66
N VAL A 164 3.17 -17.04 -3.11
CA VAL A 164 2.51 -15.98 -3.88
C VAL A 164 1.18 -15.66 -3.21
N LEU A 165 0.93 -14.38 -2.96
CA LEU A 165 -0.30 -13.89 -2.35
C LEU A 165 -0.94 -12.82 -3.24
N GLU A 166 -2.25 -12.91 -3.43
CA GLU A 166 -3.02 -11.89 -4.13
C GLU A 166 -4.20 -11.41 -3.27
N LYS A 167 -4.43 -10.10 -3.24
CA LYS A 167 -5.58 -9.50 -2.56
C LYS A 167 -6.09 -8.31 -3.36
N SER A 168 -7.39 -8.27 -3.60
CA SER A 168 -8.07 -7.13 -4.23
C SER A 168 -9.00 -6.44 -3.24
N GLN A 169 -8.96 -5.11 -3.22
CA GLN A 169 -9.79 -4.27 -2.35
C GLN A 169 -9.92 -2.87 -2.95
N GLY A 170 -11.12 -2.30 -2.93
CA GLY A 170 -11.34 -0.91 -3.35
C GLY A 170 -11.02 -0.64 -4.83
N GLY A 171 -11.01 -1.65 -5.69
CA GLY A 171 -10.58 -1.49 -7.09
C GLY A 171 -9.06 -1.41 -7.27
N TYR A 172 -8.31 -1.88 -6.27
CA TYR A 172 -6.88 -2.11 -6.33
C TYR A 172 -6.56 -3.57 -6.06
N THR A 173 -5.52 -4.09 -6.68
CA THR A 173 -4.96 -5.43 -6.41
C THR A 173 -3.52 -5.30 -5.96
N MET A 174 -3.16 -6.03 -4.90
CA MET A 174 -1.78 -6.29 -4.53
C MET A 174 -1.42 -7.74 -4.84
N HIS A 175 -0.42 -7.92 -5.69
CA HIS A 175 0.27 -9.20 -5.93
C HIS A 175 1.58 -9.18 -5.16
N LEU A 176 1.84 -10.18 -4.33
CA LEU A 176 3.05 -10.31 -3.53
C LEU A 176 3.71 -11.67 -3.77
N GLU A 177 5.01 -11.68 -4.00
CA GLU A 177 5.87 -12.86 -4.07
C GLU A 177 6.90 -12.78 -2.95
N TYR A 178 7.25 -13.92 -2.34
CA TYR A 178 8.28 -13.94 -1.31
C TYR A 178 9.17 -15.18 -1.36
N TRP A 179 10.39 -15.00 -0.86
CA TRP A 179 11.44 -16.01 -0.78
C TRP A 179 12.02 -15.99 0.63
N LYS A 180 12.20 -17.16 1.21
CA LYS A 180 12.97 -17.38 2.41
C LYS A 180 14.45 -17.32 2.04
N ILE A 181 15.20 -16.53 2.79
CA ILE A 181 16.65 -16.39 2.62
C ILE A 181 17.33 -17.17 3.75
N GLU A 182 18.23 -18.06 3.37
CA GLU A 182 19.12 -18.82 4.27
C GLU A 182 20.41 -18.06 4.61
#